data_AF-A0A2C5Z9D4-F1
#
_entry.id   AF-A0A2C5Z9D4-F1
#
_cell.length_a   1.000
_cell.length_b   1.000
_cell.length_c   1.000
_cell.angle_alpha   90.00
_cell.angle_beta   90.00
_cell.angle_gamma   90.00
#
_symmetry.space_group_name_H-M   'P 1'
#
loop_
_entity.id
_entity.type
_entity.pdbx_description
1 polymer ?
#
loop_
_entity_poly.entity_id
_entity_poly.type
_entity_poly.pdbx_seq_one_letter_code
_entity_poly.pdbx_strand_id
1 'polypeptide(L)'
;MLHEILLSLSGHPSPLLRTHSPESDAVAGITPPERQLLASAAHLSHVHAQIAARAAQAASAHPSAICRAVAAAVQSRHLAAFQRKVLQVEESILTDDPDLVGAYGIVPLTAVVGEFQQWTRRMDWLWETIRFITDDDGAPSCHGARLIDRLRAEVQSGYRDVAETALSLLAVAETAWLKQVSAWVLYGRLPSLGAADFFVQATTAEEDFSCAPDRLPSFVTPATASSMLYIGKSLNRIRAVGDASSSLGGLAHVSSKLQELASLQSPLNGAAFARAMGSIRLSLSQHTLSRLLPLAKVVETLQLLRDFFLLGRGEFALALIHEADEKLQNRWRRAGNLAHERDDDGLRNVAVRDGELASALSRTWAALAWSGRAACCGCT
;
A
#
# COMPACT_ATOMS: atom_id res chain seq x y z
N MET A 1 29.44 17.65 37.47
CA MET A 1 28.65 18.40 36.48
C MET A 1 28.72 17.76 35.09
N LEU A 2 29.89 17.56 34.50
CA LEU A 2 30.00 16.97 33.14
C LEU A 2 29.37 15.57 33.02
N HIS A 3 29.65 14.69 33.97
CA HIS A 3 29.04 13.35 34.02
C HIS A 3 27.51 13.41 34.04
N GLU A 4 26.92 14.31 34.83
CA GLU A 4 25.46 14.52 34.91
C GLU A 4 24.89 15.05 33.58
N ILE A 5 25.63 15.87 32.84
CA ILE A 5 25.22 16.36 31.53
C ILE A 5 25.22 15.21 30.51
N LEU A 6 26.29 14.42 30.44
CA LEU A 6 26.37 13.26 29.54
C LEU A 6 25.29 12.21 29.88
N LEU A 7 25.08 11.95 31.17
CA LEU A 7 24.02 11.09 31.68
C LEU A 7 22.63 11.62 31.31
N SER A 8 22.45 12.94 31.31
CA SER A 8 21.19 13.53 30.86
C SER A 8 20.98 13.42 29.37
N LEU A 9 22.00 13.71 28.57
CA LEU A 9 21.94 13.57 27.11
C LEU A 9 21.67 12.13 26.69
N SER A 10 22.15 11.12 27.44
CA SER A 10 21.84 9.71 27.17
C SER A 10 20.38 9.32 27.45
N GLY A 11 19.60 10.20 28.10
CA GLY A 11 18.17 10.04 28.34
C GLY A 11 17.78 9.81 29.79
N HIS A 12 18.74 9.88 30.73
CA HIS A 12 18.44 9.76 32.15
C HIS A 12 18.12 11.12 32.79
N PRO A 13 17.23 11.17 33.78
CA PRO A 13 16.91 12.42 34.44
C PRO A 13 18.03 12.88 35.37
N SER A 14 18.68 14.00 35.07
CA SER A 14 19.62 14.64 36.00
C SER A 14 18.91 15.74 36.83
N PRO A 15 19.13 15.81 38.16
CA PRO A 15 18.59 16.88 38.98
C PRO A 15 19.17 18.26 38.61
N LEU A 16 20.40 18.31 38.11
CA LEU A 16 21.08 19.56 37.71
C LEU A 16 20.42 20.30 36.53
N LEU A 17 19.68 19.60 35.67
CA LEU A 17 19.07 20.16 34.45
C LEU A 17 17.54 20.28 34.54
N ARG A 18 16.93 19.91 35.67
CA ARG A 18 15.46 19.84 35.84
C ARG A 18 14.85 20.97 36.67
N THR A 19 15.64 21.68 37.47
CA THR A 19 15.12 22.65 38.44
C THR A 19 15.91 23.96 38.39
N HIS A 20 15.54 24.85 37.46
CA HIS A 20 16.02 26.23 37.46
C HIS A 20 15.13 27.09 38.35
N SER A 21 15.29 26.97 39.66
CA SER A 21 14.95 28.08 40.55
C SER A 21 16.18 28.99 40.63
N PRO A 22 16.03 30.33 40.52
CA PRO A 22 17.16 31.25 40.66
C PRO A 22 17.91 31.07 41.99
N GLU A 23 17.24 30.55 43.01
CA GLU A 23 17.83 30.20 44.32
C GLU A 23 18.70 28.94 44.25
N SER A 24 18.31 27.92 43.47
CA SER A 24 19.09 26.69 43.29
C SER A 24 20.36 26.94 42.46
N ASP A 25 20.28 27.81 41.45
CA ASP A 25 21.43 28.16 40.61
C ASP A 25 22.47 29.02 41.37
N ALA A 26 22.02 29.86 42.30
CA ALA A 26 22.87 30.67 43.16
C ALA A 26 23.63 29.81 44.19
N VAL A 27 22.97 28.78 44.75
CA VAL A 27 23.59 27.81 45.68
C VAL A 27 24.62 26.91 44.97
N ALA A 28 24.41 26.63 43.68
CA ALA A 28 25.33 25.83 42.87
C ALA A 28 26.53 26.62 42.30
N GLY A 29 26.58 27.95 42.50
CA GLY A 29 27.69 28.80 42.02
C GLY A 29 27.77 28.93 40.49
N ILE A 30 26.66 28.70 39.77
CA ILE A 30 26.63 28.69 38.29
C ILE A 30 26.54 30.12 37.77
N THR A 31 27.48 30.51 36.91
CA THR A 31 27.46 31.84 36.29
C THR A 31 26.35 31.97 35.23
N PRO A 32 25.86 33.19 34.95
CA PRO A 32 24.84 33.41 33.92
C PRO A 32 25.15 32.79 32.53
N PRO A 33 26.37 32.87 31.97
CA PRO A 33 26.68 32.24 30.68
C PRO A 33 26.69 30.70 30.75
N GLU A 34 27.19 30.13 31.85
CA GLU A 34 27.15 28.67 32.06
C GLU A 34 25.72 28.16 32.13
N ARG A 35 24.81 28.94 32.76
CA ARG A 35 23.39 28.62 32.80
C ARG A 35 22.77 28.52 31.40
N GLN A 36 23.14 29.43 30.49
CA GLN A 36 22.66 29.39 29.12
C GLN A 36 23.15 28.15 28.36
N LEU A 37 24.41 27.75 28.59
CA LEU A 37 24.96 26.51 28.02
C LEU A 37 24.24 25.27 28.56
N LEU A 38 24.00 25.22 29.88
CA LEU A 38 23.25 24.14 30.51
C LEU A 38 21.80 24.07 30.01
N ALA A 39 21.15 25.22 29.79
CA ALA A 39 19.81 25.27 29.21
C ALA A 39 19.75 24.66 27.80
N SER A 40 20.79 24.89 26.98
CA SER A 40 20.87 24.28 25.64
C SER A 40 21.02 22.74 25.70
N ALA A 41 21.82 22.24 26.65
CA ALA A 41 21.98 20.80 26.88
C ALA A 41 20.71 20.17 27.49
N ALA A 42 20.02 20.89 28.38
CA ALA A 42 18.75 20.48 28.96
C ALA A 42 17.64 20.38 27.92
N HIS A 43 17.59 21.33 26.97
CA HIS A 43 16.67 21.28 25.84
C HIS A 43 16.91 20.03 24.99
N LEU A 44 18.17 19.77 24.62
CA LEU A 44 18.56 18.57 23.87
C LEU A 44 18.17 17.27 24.58
N SER A 45 18.44 17.14 25.88
CA SER A 45 18.10 15.93 26.64
C SER A 45 16.59 15.76 26.75
N HIS A 46 15.85 16.85 26.93
CA HIS A 46 14.39 16.83 26.97
C HIS A 46 13.79 16.36 25.66
N VAL A 47 14.23 16.95 24.54
CA VAL A 47 13.79 16.58 23.19
C VAL A 47 14.14 15.12 22.89
N HIS A 48 15.35 14.67 23.26
CA HIS A 48 15.74 13.27 23.10
C HIS A 48 14.79 12.30 23.83
N ALA A 49 14.49 12.57 25.11
CA ALA A 49 13.59 11.74 25.89
C ALA A 49 12.15 11.73 25.32
N GLN A 50 11.66 12.88 24.86
CA GLN A 50 10.34 13.00 24.24
C GLN A 50 10.25 12.22 22.92
N ILE A 51 11.23 12.36 22.03
CA ILE A 51 11.31 11.62 20.77
C ILE A 51 11.37 10.13 21.07
N ALA A 52 12.23 9.69 21.99
CA ALA A 52 12.37 8.27 22.33
C ALA A 52 11.04 7.65 22.77
N ALA A 53 10.32 8.30 23.69
CA ALA A 53 9.03 7.85 24.19
C ALA A 53 7.94 7.84 23.11
N ARG A 54 7.77 8.95 22.38
CA ARG A 54 6.71 9.08 21.35
C ARG A 54 6.99 8.21 20.13
N ALA A 55 8.24 8.09 19.70
CA ALA A 55 8.61 7.19 18.60
C ALA A 55 8.38 5.72 18.97
N ALA A 56 8.56 5.32 20.24
CA ALA A 56 8.31 3.94 20.68
C ALA A 56 6.82 3.61 20.62
N GLN A 57 6.00 4.56 21.08
CA GLN A 57 4.56 4.48 20.99
C GLN A 57 4.09 4.41 19.53
N ALA A 58 4.60 5.30 18.67
CA ALA A 58 4.26 5.31 17.25
C ALA A 58 4.68 4.01 16.54
N ALA A 59 5.88 3.48 16.83
CA ALA A 59 6.39 2.26 16.21
C ALA A 59 5.55 1.01 16.54
N SER A 60 4.94 0.96 17.73
CA SER A 60 4.15 -0.18 18.20
C SER A 60 2.66 -0.06 17.88
N ALA A 61 2.08 1.12 18.07
CA ALA A 61 0.63 1.30 18.07
C ALA A 61 0.05 1.94 16.79
N HIS A 62 0.87 2.59 15.97
CA HIS A 62 0.34 3.36 14.84
C HIS A 62 -0.27 2.46 13.74
N PRO A 63 -1.46 2.78 13.18
CA PRO A 63 -2.14 1.92 12.20
C PRO A 63 -1.36 1.77 10.88
N SER A 64 -0.77 2.85 10.36
CA SER A 64 0.09 2.82 9.18
C SER A 64 1.38 2.03 9.43
N ALA A 65 1.72 1.11 8.53
CA ALA A 65 3.01 0.40 8.56
C ALA A 65 4.19 1.32 8.16
N ILE A 66 3.94 2.34 7.33
CA ILE A 66 4.95 3.30 6.87
C ILE A 66 5.35 4.20 8.05
N CYS A 67 4.37 4.77 8.76
CA CYS A 67 4.64 5.59 9.94
C CYS A 67 5.37 4.78 11.04
N ARG A 68 4.99 3.50 11.24
CA ARG A 68 5.71 2.60 12.15
C ARG A 68 7.16 2.40 11.75
N ALA A 69 7.41 2.15 10.47
CA ALA A 69 8.77 1.96 9.94
C ALA A 69 9.63 3.21 10.11
N VAL A 70 9.07 4.40 9.85
CA VAL A 70 9.77 5.68 10.05
C VAL A 70 10.05 5.94 11.53
N ALA A 71 9.07 5.74 12.42
CA ALA A 71 9.27 5.89 13.86
C ALA A 71 10.36 4.95 14.40
N ALA A 72 10.37 3.69 13.94
CA ALA A 72 11.42 2.73 14.27
C ALA A 72 12.80 3.15 13.70
N ALA A 73 12.84 3.76 12.52
CA ALA A 73 14.08 4.29 11.93
C ALA A 73 14.62 5.50 12.70
N VAL A 74 13.75 6.38 13.20
CA VAL A 74 14.15 7.50 14.06
C VAL A 74 14.90 6.98 15.29
N GLN A 75 14.38 5.95 15.95
CA GLN A 75 15.03 5.31 17.11
C GLN A 75 16.33 4.61 16.74
N SER A 76 16.27 3.67 15.80
CA SER A 76 17.40 2.78 15.48
C SER A 76 18.55 3.47 14.76
N ARG A 77 18.29 4.56 14.02
CA ARG A 77 19.32 5.28 13.24
C ARG A 77 19.73 6.58 13.90
N HIS A 78 18.78 7.50 14.12
CA HIS A 78 19.11 8.86 14.54
C HIS A 78 19.36 8.98 16.04
N LEU A 79 18.48 8.41 16.87
CA LEU A 79 18.71 8.41 18.32
C LEU A 79 19.92 7.56 18.70
N ALA A 80 20.08 6.39 18.07
CA ALA A 80 21.28 5.58 18.25
C ALA A 80 22.56 6.29 17.77
N ALA A 81 22.49 7.12 16.72
CA ALA A 81 23.65 7.93 16.30
C ALA A 81 23.97 9.04 17.30
N PHE A 82 22.95 9.68 17.87
CA PHE A 82 23.13 10.66 18.94
C PHE A 82 23.77 10.02 20.18
N GLN A 83 23.26 8.86 20.62
CA GLN A 83 23.85 8.10 21.73
C GLN A 83 25.29 7.69 21.45
N ARG A 84 25.62 7.24 20.24
CA ARG A 84 27.00 6.96 19.83
C ARG A 84 27.88 8.20 19.91
N LYS A 85 27.37 9.38 19.56
CA LYS A 85 28.11 10.63 19.71
C LYS A 85 28.34 10.98 21.19
N VAL A 86 27.36 10.74 22.06
CA VAL A 86 27.54 10.91 23.52
C VAL A 86 28.66 10.00 24.04
N LEU A 87 28.65 8.72 23.65
CA LEU A 87 29.70 7.76 24.02
C LEU A 87 31.08 8.16 23.46
N GLN A 88 31.14 8.66 22.23
CA GLN A 88 32.39 9.15 21.64
C GLN A 88 32.96 10.34 22.43
N VAL A 89 32.11 11.28 22.85
CA VAL A 89 32.53 12.41 23.67
C VAL A 89 32.99 11.93 25.04
N GLU A 90 32.29 10.97 25.66
CA GLU A 90 32.73 10.35 26.91
C GLU A 90 34.09 9.65 26.78
N GLU A 91 34.28 8.85 25.73
CA GLU A 91 35.55 8.18 25.44
C GLU A 91 36.69 9.19 25.28
N SER A 92 36.48 10.26 24.49
CA SER A 92 37.50 11.30 24.29
C SER A 92 37.89 12.05 25.58
N ILE A 93 36.93 12.22 26.51
CA ILE A 93 37.20 12.80 27.84
C ILE A 93 38.03 11.83 28.68
N LEU A 94 37.77 10.52 28.60
CA LEU A 94 38.50 9.50 29.36
C LEU A 94 39.90 9.22 28.80
N THR A 95 40.12 9.44 27.50
CA THR A 95 41.42 9.24 26.84
C THR A 95 42.31 10.49 26.86
N ASP A 96 41.91 11.55 27.55
CA ASP A 96 42.60 12.85 27.60
C ASP A 96 42.90 13.42 26.20
N ASP A 97 41.90 13.41 25.31
CA ASP A 97 42.04 13.94 23.95
C ASP A 97 42.37 15.45 23.99
N PRO A 98 43.47 15.92 23.36
CA PRO A 98 43.90 17.32 23.41
C PRO A 98 42.88 18.32 22.84
N ASP A 99 41.94 17.87 22.00
CA ASP A 99 40.90 18.74 21.43
C ASP A 99 39.79 19.09 22.45
N LEU A 100 39.56 18.24 23.45
CA LEU A 100 38.49 18.38 24.45
C LEU A 100 39.02 18.60 25.86
N VAL A 101 40.19 18.04 26.17
CA VAL A 101 40.81 18.11 27.49
C VAL A 101 41.95 19.13 27.44
N GLY A 102 41.73 20.26 28.13
CA GLY A 102 42.73 21.31 28.25
C GLY A 102 43.90 20.89 29.14
N ALA A 103 44.91 21.76 29.21
CA ALA A 103 46.02 21.58 30.16
C ALA A 103 45.46 21.32 31.57
N TYR A 104 46.09 20.39 32.31
CA TYR A 104 45.71 19.97 33.66
C TYR A 104 44.44 19.08 33.78
N GLY A 105 43.97 18.46 32.69
CA GLY A 105 42.82 17.53 32.76
C GLY A 105 41.48 18.23 32.94
N ILE A 106 41.41 19.52 32.60
CA ILE A 106 40.21 20.34 32.76
C ILE A 106 39.45 20.35 31.43
N VAL A 107 38.20 19.87 31.47
CA VAL A 107 37.30 19.87 30.31
C VAL A 107 36.38 21.09 30.38
N PRO A 108 36.49 22.06 29.46
CA PRO A 108 35.62 23.22 29.45
C PRO A 108 34.20 22.84 29.00
N LEU A 109 33.18 23.33 29.71
CA LEU A 109 31.76 23.10 29.39
C LEU A 109 31.42 23.53 27.95
N THR A 110 32.05 24.60 27.47
CA THR A 110 31.86 25.13 26.11
C THR A 110 32.30 24.14 25.03
N ALA A 111 33.37 23.38 25.25
CA ALA A 111 33.83 22.38 24.28
C ALA A 111 32.84 21.20 24.21
N VAL A 112 32.40 20.70 25.37
CA VAL A 112 31.41 19.61 25.44
C VAL A 112 30.08 20.03 24.81
N VAL A 113 29.54 21.21 25.15
CA VAL A 113 28.29 21.70 24.55
C VAL A 113 28.46 21.98 23.06
N GLY A 114 29.64 22.46 22.63
CA GLY A 114 30.01 22.69 21.24
C GLY A 114 29.83 21.45 20.35
N GLU A 115 30.26 20.28 20.82
CA GLU A 115 30.13 19.00 20.11
C GLU A 115 28.67 18.61 19.78
N PHE A 116 27.72 19.07 20.60
CA PHE A 116 26.30 18.76 20.45
C PHE A 116 25.48 19.85 19.75
N GLN A 117 26.05 21.04 19.47
CA GLN A 117 25.29 22.14 18.85
C GLN A 117 24.68 21.79 17.48
N GLN A 118 25.40 21.00 16.68
CA GLN A 118 24.91 20.51 15.38
C GLN A 118 23.68 19.58 15.52
N TRP A 119 23.47 18.97 16.69
CA TRP A 119 22.36 18.06 16.93
C TRP A 119 21.08 18.79 17.35
N THR A 120 21.16 20.01 17.87
CA THR A 120 19.98 20.76 18.37
C THR A 120 18.91 20.89 17.30
N ARG A 121 19.28 21.48 16.14
CA ARG A 121 18.34 21.65 15.03
C ARG A 121 17.80 20.32 14.49
N ARG A 122 18.66 19.31 14.39
CA ARG A 122 18.28 17.97 13.90
C ARG A 122 17.27 17.31 14.83
N MET A 123 17.49 17.41 16.14
CA MET A 123 16.60 16.84 17.15
C MET A 123 15.26 17.60 17.19
N ASP A 124 15.27 18.93 17.10
CA ASP A 124 14.04 19.73 17.01
C ASP A 124 13.20 19.35 15.79
N TRP A 125 13.83 19.21 14.62
CA TRP A 125 13.15 18.76 13.40
C TRP A 125 12.61 17.32 13.51
N LEU A 126 13.38 16.40 14.11
CA LEU A 126 12.92 15.03 14.37
C LEU A 126 11.73 15.02 15.33
N TRP A 127 11.72 15.90 16.33
CA TRP A 127 10.60 16.06 17.24
C TRP A 127 9.34 16.54 16.52
N GLU A 128 9.45 17.58 15.68
CA GLU A 128 8.33 18.04 14.84
C GLU A 128 7.81 16.94 13.90
N THR A 129 8.70 16.11 13.38
CA THR A 129 8.35 14.99 12.51
C THR A 129 7.61 13.88 13.27
N ILE A 130 8.08 13.51 14.46
CA ILE A 130 7.39 12.52 15.32
C ILE A 130 6.06 13.07 15.81
N ARG A 131 6.00 14.34 16.20
CA ARG A 131 4.74 15.00 16.57
C ARG A 131 3.73 14.89 15.44
N PHE A 132 4.12 15.16 14.20
CA PHE A 132 3.23 15.00 13.05
C PHE A 132 2.72 13.57 12.83
N ILE A 133 3.51 12.56 13.20
CA ILE A 133 3.06 11.16 13.15
C ILE A 133 2.08 10.84 14.29
N THR A 134 2.27 11.45 15.47
CA THR A 134 1.49 11.14 16.68
C THR A 134 0.37 12.10 17.02
N ASP A 135 0.35 13.32 16.46
CA ASP A 135 -0.59 14.36 16.86
C ASP A 135 -1.99 13.96 16.40
N ASP A 136 -2.84 13.81 17.41
CA ASP A 136 -4.25 13.45 17.36
C ASP A 136 -5.09 14.71 17.63
N ASP A 137 -4.63 15.86 17.13
CA ASP A 137 -5.22 17.20 17.31
C ASP A 137 -6.55 17.36 16.53
N GLY A 138 -7.43 16.37 16.60
CA GLY A 138 -8.72 16.31 15.89
C GLY A 138 -8.60 16.18 14.37
N ALA A 139 -7.39 16.10 13.83
CA ALA A 139 -7.10 15.86 12.42
C ALA A 139 -7.11 14.36 12.10
N PRO A 140 -7.43 13.94 10.85
CA PRO A 140 -7.34 12.54 10.46
C PRO A 140 -5.92 12.01 10.68
N SER A 141 -5.81 10.84 11.30
CA SER A 141 -4.56 10.16 11.64
C SER A 141 -3.56 10.22 10.48
N CYS A 142 -2.28 10.51 10.79
CA CYS A 142 -1.25 10.68 9.76
C CYS A 142 -1.16 9.44 8.85
N HIS A 143 -1.48 9.63 7.57
CA HIS A 143 -1.29 8.61 6.54
C HIS A 143 0.17 8.57 6.08
N GLY A 144 0.65 7.38 5.69
CA GLY A 144 2.00 7.17 5.20
C GLY A 144 2.32 8.00 3.96
N ALA A 145 1.33 8.24 3.10
CA ALA A 145 1.48 9.12 1.94
C ALA A 145 1.77 10.57 2.33
N ARG A 146 1.04 11.13 3.31
CA ARG A 146 1.28 12.49 3.81
C ARG A 146 2.66 12.63 4.44
N LEU A 147 3.12 11.59 5.15
CA LEU A 147 4.47 11.56 5.70
C LEU A 147 5.54 11.54 4.61
N ILE A 148 5.37 10.71 3.56
CA ILE A 148 6.28 10.68 2.42
C ILE A 148 6.35 12.04 1.72
N ASP A 149 5.20 12.68 1.49
CA ASP A 149 5.13 13.98 0.82
C ASP A 149 5.77 15.08 1.66
N ARG A 150 5.55 15.08 2.98
CA ARG A 150 6.25 15.98 3.90
C ARG A 150 7.75 15.75 3.83
N LEU A 151 8.23 14.52 4.00
CA LEU A 151 9.66 14.22 3.95
C LEU A 151 10.29 14.66 2.62
N ARG A 152 9.59 14.50 1.49
CA ARG A 152 10.05 15.00 0.18
C ARG A 152 10.16 16.52 0.11
N ALA A 153 9.24 17.25 0.75
CA ALA A 153 9.34 18.70 0.87
C ALA A 153 10.53 19.11 1.75
N GLU A 154 10.75 18.42 2.87
CA GLU A 154 11.87 18.68 3.79
C GLU A 154 13.25 18.37 3.17
N VAL A 155 13.34 17.43 2.22
CA VAL A 155 14.57 17.17 1.44
C VAL A 155 14.98 18.40 0.61
N GLN A 156 14.02 19.23 0.19
CA GLN A 156 14.28 20.46 -0.54
C GLN A 156 14.59 21.65 0.40
N SER A 157 14.71 21.41 1.70
CA SER A 157 15.09 22.45 2.66
C SER A 157 16.52 22.95 2.41
N GLY A 158 16.79 24.21 2.76
CA GLY A 158 18.12 24.81 2.66
C GLY A 158 19.12 24.33 3.73
N TYR A 159 18.71 23.45 4.64
CA TYR A 159 19.55 22.96 5.73
C TYR A 159 20.07 21.56 5.42
N ARG A 160 21.39 21.44 5.24
CA ARG A 160 22.05 20.18 4.88
C ARG A 160 21.77 19.05 5.88
N ASP A 161 21.88 19.33 7.18
CA ASP A 161 21.67 18.31 8.22
C ASP A 161 20.26 17.73 8.20
N VAL A 162 19.27 18.60 7.95
CA VAL A 162 17.85 18.22 7.89
C VAL A 162 17.57 17.46 6.59
N ALA A 163 18.12 17.92 5.47
CA ALA A 163 17.98 17.25 4.19
C ALA A 163 18.56 15.83 4.21
N GLU A 164 19.76 15.64 4.79
CA GLU A 164 20.39 14.32 4.94
C GLU A 164 19.55 13.39 5.85
N THR A 165 19.03 13.90 6.97
CA THR A 165 18.13 13.09 7.82
C THR A 165 16.81 12.77 7.12
N ALA A 166 16.20 13.74 6.45
CA ALA A 166 14.97 13.56 5.69
C ALA A 166 15.13 12.53 4.57
N LEU A 167 16.24 12.57 3.82
CA LEU A 167 16.57 11.57 2.81
C LEU A 167 16.66 10.15 3.40
N SER A 168 17.32 10.03 4.56
CA SER A 168 17.49 8.73 5.22
C SER A 168 16.17 8.12 5.71
N LEU A 169 15.25 8.96 6.20
CA LEU A 169 13.90 8.57 6.63
C LEU A 169 12.99 8.33 5.43
N LEU A 170 13.10 9.15 4.38
CA LEU A 170 12.36 9.01 3.13
C LEU A 170 12.65 7.66 2.48
N ALA A 171 13.91 7.22 2.46
CA ALA A 171 14.28 5.89 1.96
C ALA A 171 13.59 4.76 2.72
N VAL A 172 13.44 4.87 4.05
CA VAL A 172 12.70 3.89 4.85
C VAL A 172 11.20 3.93 4.53
N ALA A 173 10.63 5.13 4.41
CA ALA A 173 9.21 5.30 4.10
C ALA A 173 8.87 4.74 2.71
N GLU A 174 9.66 5.07 1.70
CA GLU A 174 9.49 4.61 0.32
C GLU A 174 9.70 3.10 0.19
N THR A 175 10.69 2.52 0.87
CA THR A 175 10.89 1.07 0.84
C THR A 175 9.75 0.33 1.55
N ALA A 176 9.20 0.86 2.64
CA ALA A 176 8.01 0.30 3.28
C ALA A 176 6.78 0.38 2.36
N TRP A 177 6.58 1.53 1.70
CA TRP A 177 5.51 1.73 0.74
C TRP A 177 5.65 0.80 -0.49
N LEU A 178 6.85 0.70 -1.08
CA LEU A 178 7.13 -0.20 -2.19
C LEU A 178 6.93 -1.67 -1.83
N LYS A 179 7.25 -2.08 -0.60
CA LYS A 179 6.95 -3.44 -0.12
C LYS A 179 5.44 -3.70 -0.14
N GLN A 180 4.62 -2.77 0.35
CA GLN A 180 3.16 -2.89 0.29
C GLN A 180 2.64 -2.92 -1.15
N VAL A 181 3.15 -2.03 -2.01
CA VAL A 181 2.80 -2.00 -3.45
C VAL A 181 3.19 -3.30 -4.15
N SER A 182 4.38 -3.83 -3.87
CA SER A 182 4.87 -5.07 -4.50
C SER A 182 4.00 -6.28 -4.13
N ALA A 183 3.49 -6.34 -2.89
CA ALA A 183 2.56 -7.38 -2.46
C ALA A 183 1.27 -7.37 -3.31
N TRP A 184 0.77 -6.18 -3.61
CA TRP A 184 -0.42 -5.99 -4.44
C TRP A 184 -0.15 -6.24 -5.94
N VAL A 185 0.90 -5.62 -6.48
CA VAL A 185 1.21 -5.61 -7.92
C VAL A 185 1.77 -6.95 -8.40
N LEU A 186 2.48 -7.70 -7.56
CA LEU A 186 3.08 -8.98 -7.95
C LEU A 186 2.22 -10.19 -7.55
N TYR A 187 1.47 -10.10 -6.45
CA TYR A 187 0.73 -11.24 -5.90
C TYR A 187 -0.78 -11.02 -5.80
N GLY A 188 -1.29 -9.81 -6.11
CA GLY A 188 -2.72 -9.49 -5.97
C GLY A 188 -3.23 -9.55 -4.53
N ARG A 189 -2.34 -9.39 -3.53
CA ARG A 189 -2.70 -9.49 -2.11
C ARG A 189 -2.73 -8.11 -1.47
N LEU A 190 -3.80 -7.82 -0.74
CA LEU A 190 -3.83 -6.64 0.13
C LEU A 190 -2.87 -6.84 1.31
N PRO A 191 -2.10 -5.80 1.71
CA PRO A 191 -1.27 -5.86 2.91
C PRO A 191 -2.14 -6.13 4.15
N SER A 192 -1.80 -7.14 4.95
CA SER A 192 -2.48 -7.41 6.22
C SER A 192 -2.18 -6.33 7.27
N LEU A 193 -0.96 -5.80 7.25
CA LEU A 193 -0.49 -4.74 8.15
C LEU A 193 -0.62 -3.38 7.45
N GLY A 194 -1.40 -2.47 8.04
CA GLY A 194 -1.59 -1.13 7.51
C GLY A 194 -2.56 -1.06 6.32
N ALA A 195 -3.52 -1.98 6.21
CA ALA A 195 -4.56 -1.95 5.19
C ALA A 195 -5.33 -0.61 5.16
N ALA A 196 -5.51 0.00 6.34
CA ALA A 196 -6.14 1.31 6.48
C ALA A 196 -5.31 2.48 5.92
N ASP A 197 -4.03 2.28 5.62
CA ASP A 197 -3.16 3.31 5.03
C ASP A 197 -2.88 3.05 3.54
N PHE A 198 -3.17 1.84 3.07
CA PHE A 198 -2.99 1.50 1.67
C PHE A 198 -4.03 2.22 0.80
N PHE A 199 -3.61 2.63 -0.40
CA PHE A 199 -4.46 3.36 -1.35
C PHE A 199 -5.54 2.48 -1.98
N VAL A 200 -5.38 1.16 -1.96
CA VAL A 200 -6.40 0.23 -2.45
C VAL A 200 -7.28 -0.22 -1.28
N GLN A 201 -8.59 -0.03 -1.41
CA GLN A 201 -9.59 -0.48 -0.46
C GLN A 201 -10.49 -1.53 -1.11
N ALA A 202 -10.86 -2.57 -0.36
CA ALA A 202 -11.87 -3.53 -0.80
C ALA A 202 -13.26 -2.98 -0.47
N THR A 203 -14.13 -2.91 -1.47
CA THR A 203 -15.55 -2.58 -1.29
C THR A 203 -16.33 -3.86 -0.96
N THR A 204 -17.20 -3.78 0.04
CA THR A 204 -17.94 -4.93 0.61
C THR A 204 -19.00 -5.54 -0.33
N ALA A 205 -19.35 -4.86 -1.42
CA ALA A 205 -20.49 -5.26 -2.24
C ALA A 205 -20.16 -6.36 -3.28
N GLU A 206 -18.97 -6.38 -3.90
CA GLU A 206 -18.73 -7.22 -5.10
C GLU A 206 -17.25 -7.62 -5.32
N GLU A 207 -16.45 -7.83 -4.27
CA GLU A 207 -14.99 -8.05 -4.39
C GLU A 207 -14.27 -6.96 -5.22
N ASP A 208 -14.87 -5.78 -5.30
CA ASP A 208 -14.39 -4.71 -6.13
C ASP A 208 -13.47 -3.79 -5.34
N PHE A 209 -12.31 -3.50 -5.92
CA PHE A 209 -11.30 -2.65 -5.29
C PHE A 209 -11.42 -1.22 -5.80
N SER A 210 -11.35 -0.24 -4.89
CA SER A 210 -11.33 1.19 -5.21
C SER A 210 -9.99 1.82 -4.83
N CYS A 211 -9.66 2.93 -5.47
CA CYS A 211 -8.46 3.71 -5.19
C CYS A 211 -8.84 4.94 -4.37
N ALA A 212 -8.26 5.10 -3.18
CA ALA A 212 -8.37 6.30 -2.36
C ALA A 212 -7.24 7.27 -2.74
N PRO A 213 -7.54 8.41 -3.41
CA PRO A 213 -6.52 9.34 -3.86
C PRO A 213 -5.77 10.01 -2.71
N ASP A 214 -6.42 10.21 -1.56
CA ASP A 214 -5.84 10.87 -0.37
C ASP A 214 -4.69 10.07 0.27
N ARG A 215 -4.53 8.81 -0.12
CA ARG A 215 -3.50 7.87 0.38
C ARG A 215 -2.41 7.58 -0.64
N LEU A 216 -2.40 8.31 -1.76
CA LEU A 216 -1.34 8.21 -2.76
C LEU A 216 -0.28 9.28 -2.49
N PRO A 217 1.01 8.91 -2.48
CA PRO A 217 2.07 9.90 -2.50
C PRO A 217 2.01 10.77 -3.75
N SER A 218 2.36 12.06 -3.63
CA SER A 218 2.35 13.06 -4.70
C SER A 218 3.14 12.69 -5.96
N PHE A 219 4.15 11.82 -5.85
CA PHE A 219 4.95 11.38 -7.00
C PHE A 219 4.23 10.35 -7.90
N VAL A 220 3.11 9.78 -7.44
CA VAL A 220 2.34 8.78 -8.18
C VAL A 220 1.22 9.47 -8.95
N THR A 221 1.29 9.43 -10.28
CA THR A 221 0.23 9.98 -11.14
C THR A 221 -1.03 9.12 -11.08
N PRO A 222 -2.23 9.70 -11.29
CA PRO A 222 -3.49 8.95 -11.28
C PRO A 222 -3.52 7.84 -12.34
N ALA A 223 -2.85 8.03 -13.48
CA ALA A 223 -2.69 7.01 -14.52
C ALA A 223 -1.84 5.80 -14.05
N THR A 224 -0.84 6.04 -13.21
CA THR A 224 -0.01 4.97 -12.63
C THR A 224 -0.81 4.23 -11.54
N ALA A 225 -1.57 4.96 -10.71
CA ALA A 225 -2.43 4.37 -9.69
C ALA A 225 -3.53 3.49 -10.30
N SER A 226 -4.18 3.94 -11.38
CA SER A 226 -5.18 3.13 -12.10
C SER A 226 -4.57 1.87 -12.73
N SER A 227 -3.32 1.97 -13.23
CA SER A 227 -2.57 0.81 -13.73
C SER A 227 -2.26 -0.19 -12.61
N MET A 228 -1.84 0.27 -11.43
CA MET A 228 -1.62 -0.60 -10.27
C MET A 228 -2.89 -1.28 -9.78
N LEU A 229 -4.00 -0.54 -9.72
CA LEU A 229 -5.30 -1.08 -9.36
C LEU A 229 -5.73 -2.16 -10.36
N TYR A 230 -5.58 -1.90 -11.66
CA TYR A 230 -5.89 -2.88 -12.71
C TYR A 230 -5.03 -4.15 -12.56
N ILE A 231 -3.71 -4.00 -12.41
CA ILE A 231 -2.79 -5.14 -12.23
C ILE A 231 -3.23 -6.02 -11.06
N GLY A 232 -3.43 -5.43 -9.88
CA GLY A 232 -3.79 -6.21 -8.70
C GLY A 232 -5.21 -6.79 -8.75
N LYS A 233 -6.19 -6.07 -9.33
CA LYS A 233 -7.54 -6.62 -9.60
C LYS A 233 -7.46 -7.86 -10.48
N SER A 234 -6.71 -7.77 -11.58
CA SER A 234 -6.50 -8.89 -12.47
C SER A 234 -5.87 -10.07 -11.72
N LEU A 235 -4.75 -9.87 -11.02
CA LEU A 235 -4.10 -10.96 -10.27
C LEU A 235 -4.99 -11.57 -9.18
N ASN A 236 -5.77 -10.74 -8.47
CA ASN A 236 -6.65 -11.25 -7.44
C ASN A 236 -7.79 -12.11 -8.03
N ARG A 237 -8.42 -11.67 -9.12
CA ARG A 237 -9.44 -12.47 -9.83
C ARG A 237 -8.86 -13.77 -10.38
N ILE A 238 -7.65 -13.71 -10.93
CA ILE A 238 -6.95 -14.88 -11.46
C ILE A 238 -6.68 -15.90 -10.37
N ARG A 239 -6.30 -15.43 -9.18
CA ARG A 239 -6.11 -16.29 -8.01
C ARG A 239 -7.43 -16.87 -7.48
N ALA A 240 -8.53 -16.14 -7.57
CA ALA A 240 -9.85 -16.65 -7.16
C ALA A 240 -10.36 -17.75 -8.12
N VAL A 241 -10.04 -17.65 -9.42
CA VAL A 241 -10.46 -18.61 -10.45
C VAL A 241 -9.48 -19.79 -10.61
N GLY A 242 -8.18 -19.53 -10.45
CA GLY A 242 -7.13 -20.53 -10.59
C GLY A 242 -6.77 -21.16 -9.25
N ASP A 243 -7.10 -22.43 -9.08
CA ASP A 243 -6.58 -23.27 -7.98
C ASP A 243 -5.07 -23.05 -7.81
N ALA A 244 -4.62 -23.01 -6.55
CA ALA A 244 -3.34 -22.48 -6.07
C ALA A 244 -2.04 -23.00 -6.74
N SER A 245 -2.11 -23.95 -7.67
CA SER A 245 -1.00 -24.64 -8.32
C SER A 245 -0.52 -24.03 -9.64
N SER A 246 -1.28 -23.13 -10.29
CA SER A 246 -0.90 -22.56 -11.60
C SER A 246 0.16 -21.45 -11.55
N SER A 247 0.63 -21.07 -10.35
CA SER A 247 1.54 -19.93 -10.13
C SER A 247 3.03 -20.23 -10.39
N LEU A 248 3.40 -21.50 -10.58
CA LEU A 248 4.81 -21.94 -10.60
C LEU A 248 5.58 -21.48 -11.85
N GLY A 249 4.91 -21.27 -12.99
CA GLY A 249 5.54 -20.73 -14.21
C GLY A 249 5.71 -19.20 -14.23
N GLY A 250 5.18 -18.49 -13.24
CA GLY A 250 5.25 -17.03 -13.13
C GLY A 250 6.35 -16.51 -12.20
N LEU A 251 6.93 -17.36 -11.35
CA LEU A 251 7.88 -16.95 -10.30
C LEU A 251 9.18 -16.37 -10.85
N ALA A 252 9.71 -16.88 -11.96
CA ALA A 252 10.91 -16.34 -12.59
C ALA A 252 10.67 -14.91 -13.13
N HIS A 253 9.51 -14.67 -13.76
CA HIS A 253 9.11 -13.34 -14.20
C HIS A 253 8.87 -12.40 -13.02
N VAL A 254 8.21 -12.87 -11.96
CA VAL A 254 7.98 -12.10 -10.73
C VAL A 254 9.29 -11.71 -10.05
N SER A 255 10.27 -12.62 -9.96
CA SER A 255 11.59 -12.34 -9.38
C SER A 255 12.34 -11.26 -10.17
N SER A 256 12.34 -11.34 -11.51
CA SER A 256 12.96 -10.30 -12.36
C SER A 256 12.31 -8.92 -12.17
N LYS A 257 10.97 -8.87 -12.02
CA LYS A 257 10.23 -7.63 -11.80
C LYS A 257 10.37 -7.10 -10.38
N LEU A 258 10.52 -7.98 -9.39
CA LEU A 258 10.88 -7.60 -8.03
C LEU A 258 12.28 -6.97 -8.03
N GLN A 259 13.24 -7.55 -8.74
CA GLN A 259 14.58 -6.98 -8.88
C GLN A 259 14.54 -5.61 -9.58
N GLU A 260 13.71 -5.45 -10.62
CA GLU A 260 13.46 -4.16 -11.28
C GLU A 260 12.91 -3.12 -10.28
N LEU A 261 11.96 -3.49 -9.43
CA LEU A 261 11.43 -2.61 -8.38
C LEU A 261 12.42 -2.33 -7.24
N ALA A 262 13.24 -3.32 -6.87
CA ALA A 262 14.28 -3.17 -5.86
C ALA A 262 15.47 -2.33 -6.36
N SER A 263 15.68 -2.26 -7.67
CA SER A 263 16.71 -1.41 -8.28
C SER A 263 16.37 0.08 -8.25
N LEU A 264 15.13 0.44 -7.93
CA LEU A 264 14.71 1.84 -7.80
C LEU A 264 15.38 2.45 -6.57
N GLN A 265 16.25 3.43 -6.80
CA GLN A 265 16.92 4.18 -5.74
C GLN A 265 15.97 5.21 -5.14
N SER A 266 16.07 5.42 -3.82
CA SER A 266 15.45 6.54 -3.13
C SER A 266 16.31 7.80 -3.31
N PRO A 267 15.72 8.97 -3.60
CA PRO A 267 14.28 9.26 -3.71
C PRO A 267 13.66 8.71 -5.01
N LEU A 268 12.47 8.11 -4.90
CA LEU A 268 11.81 7.50 -6.06
C LEU A 268 11.45 8.54 -7.13
N ASN A 269 11.94 8.34 -8.34
CA ASN A 269 11.52 9.10 -9.51
C ASN A 269 10.19 8.56 -10.04
N GLY A 270 9.15 9.38 -10.01
CA GLY A 270 7.81 9.02 -10.49
C GLY A 270 7.80 8.49 -11.93
N ALA A 271 8.66 9.00 -12.82
CA ALA A 271 8.74 8.54 -14.20
C ALA A 271 9.39 7.15 -14.34
N ALA A 272 10.43 6.87 -13.54
CA ALA A 272 11.06 5.54 -13.52
C ALA A 272 10.10 4.49 -12.96
N PHE A 273 9.41 4.85 -11.87
CA PHE A 273 8.40 4.00 -11.27
C PHE A 273 7.21 3.74 -12.19
N ALA A 274 6.70 4.77 -12.88
CA ALA A 274 5.61 4.61 -13.86
C ALA A 274 6.01 3.67 -15.03
N ARG A 275 7.26 3.76 -15.51
CA ARG A 275 7.78 2.84 -16.53
C ARG A 275 7.84 1.39 -16.03
N ALA A 276 8.33 1.17 -14.81
CA ALA A 276 8.34 -0.16 -14.20
C ALA A 276 6.91 -0.74 -14.07
N MET A 277 5.95 0.07 -13.61
CA MET A 277 4.53 -0.32 -13.53
C MET A 277 3.94 -0.64 -14.91
N GLY A 278 4.26 0.16 -15.93
CA GLY A 278 3.86 -0.10 -17.32
C GLY A 278 4.42 -1.42 -17.86
N SER A 279 5.70 -1.72 -17.58
CA SER A 279 6.33 -2.98 -17.94
C SER A 279 5.65 -4.19 -17.27
N ILE A 280 5.32 -4.07 -15.98
CA ILE A 280 4.59 -5.12 -15.25
C ILE A 280 3.19 -5.32 -15.84
N ARG A 281 2.46 -4.24 -16.14
CA ARG A 281 1.13 -4.30 -16.76
C ARG A 281 1.16 -5.04 -18.10
N LEU A 282 2.13 -4.71 -18.95
CA LEU A 282 2.31 -5.32 -20.26
C LEU A 282 2.72 -6.80 -20.15
N SER A 283 3.61 -7.13 -19.21
CA SER A 283 3.98 -8.51 -18.92
C SER A 283 2.78 -9.34 -18.44
N LEU A 284 1.93 -8.78 -17.57
CA LEU A 284 0.73 -9.45 -17.09
C LEU A 284 -0.27 -9.66 -18.24
N SER A 285 -0.52 -8.64 -19.05
CA SER A 285 -1.47 -8.77 -20.15
C SER A 285 -0.99 -9.78 -21.20
N GLN A 286 0.30 -9.80 -21.53
CA GLN A 286 0.85 -10.73 -22.51
C GLN A 286 0.92 -12.17 -22.01
N HIS A 287 1.32 -12.40 -20.76
CA HIS A 287 1.57 -13.76 -20.26
C HIS A 287 0.40 -14.37 -19.50
N THR A 288 -0.39 -13.56 -18.79
CA THR A 288 -1.43 -14.08 -17.89
C THR A 288 -2.78 -14.12 -18.58
N LEU A 289 -3.19 -13.08 -19.32
CA LEU A 289 -4.45 -13.11 -20.08
C LEU A 289 -4.42 -14.13 -21.22
N SER A 290 -3.29 -14.26 -21.92
CA SER A 290 -3.15 -15.26 -22.99
C SER A 290 -3.33 -16.71 -22.50
N ARG A 291 -3.00 -16.99 -21.24
CA ARG A 291 -3.18 -18.30 -20.61
C ARG A 291 -4.61 -18.54 -20.14
N LEU A 292 -5.28 -17.52 -19.60
CA LEU A 292 -6.63 -17.63 -19.04
C LEU A 292 -7.74 -17.53 -20.09
N LEU A 293 -7.50 -16.74 -21.12
CA LEU A 293 -8.39 -16.58 -22.27
C LEU A 293 -7.61 -17.00 -23.52
N PRO A 294 -7.46 -18.32 -23.77
CA PRO A 294 -6.89 -18.79 -25.01
C PRO A 294 -7.67 -18.18 -26.18
N LEU A 295 -6.98 -17.48 -27.07
CA LEU A 295 -7.60 -16.78 -28.20
C LEU A 295 -8.56 -17.69 -28.98
N ALA A 296 -8.20 -18.97 -29.15
CA ALA A 296 -9.05 -19.97 -29.79
C ALA A 296 -10.43 -20.11 -29.12
N LYS A 297 -10.47 -20.20 -27.78
CA LYS A 297 -11.74 -20.32 -27.04
C LYS A 297 -12.56 -19.03 -27.09
N VAL A 298 -11.92 -17.86 -27.09
CA VAL A 298 -12.63 -16.58 -27.20
C VAL A 298 -13.25 -16.41 -28.59
N VAL A 299 -12.50 -16.77 -29.64
CA VAL A 299 -13.02 -16.75 -31.00
C VAL A 299 -14.17 -17.75 -31.15
N GLU A 300 -14.03 -18.94 -30.59
CA GLU A 300 -15.11 -19.94 -30.57
C GLU A 300 -16.36 -19.43 -29.83
N THR A 301 -16.24 -18.86 -28.63
CA THR A 301 -17.39 -18.33 -27.90
C THR A 301 -18.03 -17.13 -28.58
N LEU A 302 -17.24 -16.24 -29.20
CA LEU A 302 -17.77 -15.14 -30.01
C LEU A 302 -18.47 -15.65 -31.27
N GLN A 303 -17.96 -16.70 -31.90
CA GLN A 303 -18.62 -17.37 -33.02
C GLN A 303 -19.94 -18.00 -32.57
N LEU A 304 -19.99 -18.68 -31.43
CA LEU A 304 -21.23 -19.22 -30.86
C LEU A 304 -22.23 -18.09 -30.54
N LEU A 305 -21.77 -16.99 -29.94
CA LEU A 305 -22.60 -15.80 -29.69
C LEU A 305 -23.18 -15.25 -31.00
N ARG A 306 -22.36 -15.09 -32.04
CA ARG A 306 -22.84 -14.65 -33.34
C ARG A 306 -23.82 -15.64 -33.98
N ASP A 307 -23.49 -16.93 -33.96
CA ASP A 307 -24.26 -17.96 -34.62
C ASP A 307 -25.66 -18.14 -33.97
N PHE A 308 -25.76 -18.01 -32.64
CA PHE A 308 -27.00 -18.23 -31.90
C PHE A 308 -27.73 -16.94 -31.47
N PHE A 309 -27.04 -15.93 -30.94
CA PHE A 309 -27.69 -14.69 -30.49
C PHE A 309 -27.90 -13.68 -31.64
N LEU A 310 -27.01 -13.64 -32.61
CA LEU A 310 -27.18 -12.79 -33.81
C LEU A 310 -27.79 -13.56 -34.99
N LEU A 311 -28.35 -14.74 -34.73
CA LEU A 311 -29.07 -15.57 -35.71
C LEU A 311 -28.22 -15.95 -36.94
N GLY A 312 -26.88 -16.04 -36.80
CA GLY A 312 -26.00 -16.46 -37.88
C GLY A 312 -26.34 -17.85 -38.44
N ARG A 313 -26.90 -18.74 -37.61
CA ARG A 313 -27.51 -20.01 -38.03
C ARG A 313 -29.02 -19.89 -38.07
N GLY A 314 -29.53 -19.36 -39.19
CA GLY A 314 -30.97 -19.18 -39.40
C GLY A 314 -31.79 -20.48 -39.29
N GLU A 315 -31.20 -21.62 -39.65
CA GLU A 315 -31.83 -22.96 -39.49
C GLU A 315 -32.18 -23.28 -38.03
N PHE A 316 -31.30 -22.92 -37.09
CA PHE A 316 -31.55 -23.12 -35.67
C PHE A 316 -32.66 -22.20 -35.18
N ALA A 317 -32.61 -20.92 -35.57
CA ALA A 317 -33.63 -19.96 -35.20
C ALA A 317 -35.02 -20.37 -35.72
N LEU A 318 -35.12 -20.85 -36.97
CA LEU A 318 -36.37 -21.32 -37.56
C LEU A 318 -36.88 -22.59 -36.88
N ALA A 319 -36.01 -23.57 -36.60
CA ALA A 319 -36.38 -24.78 -35.87
C ALA A 319 -36.84 -24.46 -34.44
N LEU A 320 -36.17 -23.52 -33.76
CA LEU A 320 -36.56 -23.03 -32.44
C LEU A 320 -37.92 -22.33 -32.47
N ILE A 321 -38.15 -21.46 -33.45
CA ILE A 321 -39.45 -20.78 -33.63
C ILE A 321 -40.54 -21.80 -33.93
N HIS A 322 -40.29 -22.79 -34.78
CA HIS A 322 -41.28 -23.82 -35.11
C HIS A 322 -41.67 -24.67 -33.89
N GLU A 323 -40.68 -25.17 -33.14
CA GLU A 323 -40.93 -25.95 -31.93
C GLU A 323 -41.59 -25.09 -30.83
N ALA A 324 -41.20 -23.83 -30.71
CA ALA A 324 -41.83 -22.89 -29.80
C ALA A 324 -43.28 -22.58 -30.21
N ASP A 325 -43.55 -22.43 -31.51
CA ASP A 325 -44.88 -22.15 -32.06
C ASP A 325 -45.80 -23.36 -31.92
N GLU A 326 -45.33 -24.59 -32.16
CA GLU A 326 -46.13 -25.80 -31.86
C GLU A 326 -46.50 -25.87 -30.37
N LYS A 327 -45.57 -25.53 -29.47
CA LYS A 327 -45.85 -25.51 -28.03
C LYS A 327 -46.81 -24.40 -27.66
N LEU A 328 -46.69 -23.23 -28.29
CA LEU A 328 -47.61 -22.11 -28.11
C LEU A 328 -48.99 -22.49 -28.64
N GLN A 329 -49.15 -22.95 -29.88
CA GLN A 329 -50.42 -23.39 -30.44
C GLN A 329 -51.08 -24.50 -29.62
N ASN A 330 -50.31 -25.48 -29.12
CA ASN A 330 -50.83 -26.49 -28.21
C ASN A 330 -51.33 -25.91 -26.87
N ARG A 331 -50.70 -24.83 -26.38
CA ARG A 331 -51.21 -24.07 -25.22
C ARG A 331 -52.44 -23.27 -25.57
N TRP A 332 -52.50 -22.59 -26.72
CA TRP A 332 -53.67 -21.82 -27.13
C TRP A 332 -54.89 -22.72 -27.38
N ARG A 333 -54.70 -23.93 -27.93
CA ARG A 333 -55.75 -24.94 -28.04
C ARG A 333 -56.23 -25.42 -26.66
N ARG A 334 -55.33 -25.62 -25.70
CA ARG A 334 -55.70 -25.99 -24.32
C ARG A 334 -56.36 -24.84 -23.55
N ALA A 335 -55.89 -23.61 -23.71
CA ALA A 335 -56.46 -22.41 -23.09
C ALA A 335 -57.82 -22.04 -23.70
N GLY A 336 -58.00 -22.22 -25.01
CA GLY A 336 -59.29 -22.07 -25.69
C GLY A 336 -60.33 -23.09 -25.23
N ASN A 337 -59.89 -24.30 -24.83
CA ASN A 337 -60.75 -25.30 -24.21
C ASN A 337 -61.03 -25.02 -22.71
N LEU A 338 -60.19 -24.22 -22.04
CA LEU A 338 -60.34 -23.85 -20.63
C LEU A 338 -61.07 -22.51 -20.44
N ALA A 339 -61.23 -21.69 -21.48
CA ALA A 339 -62.03 -20.46 -21.44
C ALA A 339 -63.55 -20.70 -21.26
N HIS A 340 -63.98 -21.96 -21.10
CA HIS A 340 -65.32 -22.35 -20.68
C HIS A 340 -65.46 -22.53 -19.15
N GLU A 341 -64.38 -22.49 -18.38
CA GLU A 341 -64.42 -22.47 -16.92
C GLU A 341 -63.82 -21.15 -16.43
N ARG A 342 -64.67 -20.33 -15.81
CA ARG A 342 -64.28 -19.12 -15.08
C ARG A 342 -63.33 -19.52 -13.95
N ASP A 343 -62.03 -19.28 -14.09
CA ASP A 343 -61.15 -19.04 -12.94
C ASP A 343 -59.87 -18.31 -13.36
N ASP A 344 -59.48 -17.35 -12.50
CA ASP A 344 -58.40 -16.37 -12.65
C ASP A 344 -56.98 -17.00 -12.54
N ASP A 345 -56.90 -18.33 -12.36
CA ASP A 345 -55.65 -19.08 -12.12
C ASP A 345 -54.94 -19.51 -13.42
N GLY A 346 -55.61 -19.39 -14.58
CA GLY A 346 -55.07 -19.75 -15.89
C GLY A 346 -53.93 -18.84 -16.37
N LEU A 347 -53.87 -17.60 -15.90
CA LEU A 347 -52.86 -16.61 -16.31
C LEU A 347 -51.49 -16.83 -15.65
N ARG A 348 -51.42 -17.47 -14.48
CA ARG A 348 -50.13 -17.84 -13.84
C ARG A 348 -49.43 -19.02 -14.53
N ASN A 349 -50.16 -19.83 -15.29
CA ASN A 349 -49.61 -20.88 -16.16
C ASN A 349 -49.03 -20.35 -17.48
N VAL A 350 -49.02 -19.03 -17.70
CA VAL A 350 -48.43 -18.38 -18.88
C VAL A 350 -46.91 -18.17 -18.72
N ALA A 351 -46.37 -18.24 -17.49
CA ALA A 351 -44.93 -18.18 -17.27
C ALA A 351 -44.25 -19.44 -17.84
N VAL A 352 -43.37 -19.25 -18.83
CA VAL A 352 -42.53 -20.32 -19.40
C VAL A 352 -41.68 -20.91 -18.27
N ARG A 353 -41.84 -22.21 -17.99
CA ARG A 353 -41.03 -22.89 -16.97
C ARG A 353 -39.69 -23.30 -17.58
N ASP A 354 -38.60 -23.16 -16.81
CA ASP A 354 -37.24 -23.51 -17.27
C ASP A 354 -37.12 -24.94 -17.81
N GLY A 355 -37.85 -25.89 -17.22
CA GLY A 355 -37.89 -27.29 -17.68
C GLY A 355 -38.52 -27.46 -19.07
N GLU A 356 -39.49 -26.62 -19.42
CA GLU A 356 -40.10 -26.64 -20.75
C GLU A 356 -39.17 -26.05 -21.79
N LEU A 357 -38.45 -24.97 -21.44
CA LEU A 357 -37.44 -24.35 -22.27
C LEU A 357 -36.29 -25.32 -22.59
N ALA A 358 -35.80 -26.05 -21.59
CA ALA A 358 -34.81 -27.10 -21.77
C ALA A 358 -35.32 -28.23 -22.69
N SER A 359 -36.60 -28.60 -22.57
CA SER A 359 -37.21 -29.63 -23.42
C SER A 359 -37.46 -29.20 -24.87
N ALA A 360 -37.75 -27.92 -25.10
CA ALA A 360 -37.90 -27.35 -26.43
C ALA A 360 -36.52 -27.24 -27.09
N LEU A 361 -35.52 -26.74 -26.36
CA LEU A 361 -34.14 -26.71 -26.83
C LEU A 361 -33.64 -28.11 -27.20
N SER A 362 -33.81 -29.12 -26.34
CA SER A 362 -33.36 -30.48 -26.65
C SER A 362 -34.03 -31.08 -27.91
N ARG A 363 -35.32 -30.79 -28.14
CA ARG A 363 -36.03 -31.19 -29.37
C ARG A 363 -35.51 -30.46 -30.60
N THR A 364 -35.23 -29.16 -30.50
CA THR A 364 -34.65 -28.39 -31.63
C THR A 364 -33.27 -28.89 -32.02
N TRP A 365 -32.43 -29.22 -31.04
CA TRP A 365 -31.13 -29.84 -31.28
C TRP A 365 -31.28 -31.23 -31.94
N ALA A 366 -32.25 -32.03 -31.51
CA ALA A 366 -32.54 -33.32 -32.12
C ALA A 366 -33.01 -33.18 -33.58
N ALA A 367 -33.90 -32.22 -33.87
CA ALA A 367 -34.39 -31.98 -35.24
C ALA A 367 -33.26 -31.56 -36.19
N LEU A 368 -32.36 -30.68 -35.74
CA LEU A 368 -31.18 -30.24 -36.51
C LEU A 368 -30.15 -31.36 -36.68
N ALA A 369 -29.98 -32.23 -35.69
CA ALA A 369 -29.07 -33.38 -35.77
C ALA A 369 -29.54 -34.44 -36.79
N TRP A 370 -30.85 -34.50 -37.06
CA TRP A 370 -31.44 -35.37 -38.07
C TRP A 370 -31.34 -34.75 -39.48
N SER A 371 -31.54 -33.44 -39.63
CA SER A 371 -31.38 -32.77 -40.94
C SER A 371 -29.91 -32.73 -41.39
N GLY A 372 -28.96 -32.53 -40.47
CA GLY A 372 -27.52 -32.53 -40.77
C GLY A 372 -26.99 -33.90 -41.22
N ARG A 373 -27.57 -35.01 -40.75
CA ARG A 373 -27.22 -36.36 -41.21
C ARG A 373 -27.78 -36.69 -42.60
N ALA A 374 -28.93 -36.13 -42.96
CA ALA A 374 -29.49 -36.29 -44.31
C ALA A 374 -28.63 -35.60 -45.38
N ALA A 375 -27.95 -34.49 -45.04
CA ALA A 375 -27.07 -33.78 -45.96
C ALA A 375 -25.73 -34.49 -46.24
N CYS A 376 -25.17 -35.25 -45.28
CA CYS A 376 -23.91 -35.99 -45.48
C CYS A 376 -24.07 -37.35 -46.19
N CYS A 377 -25.27 -37.94 -46.22
CA CYS A 377 -25.53 -39.19 -46.94
C CYS A 377 -25.86 -39.01 -48.43
N GLY A 378 -25.77 -37.79 -48.97
CA GLY A 378 -26.09 -37.46 -50.37
C GLY A 378 -24.91 -37.34 -51.33
N CYS A 379 -23.69 -37.72 -50.94
CA CYS A 379 -22.50 -37.72 -51.81
C CYS A 379 -21.73 -39.03 -51.70
N THR A 380 -22.31 -40.10 -52.26
CA THR A 380 -21.58 -41.23 -52.87
C THR A 380 -22.38 -41.73 -54.04
#